data_AF-A0A2U3LFQ7-F1
#
_entry.id   AF-A0A2U3LFQ7-F1
#
_cell.length_a   1.000
_cell.length_b   1.000
_cell.length_c   1.000
_cell.angle_alpha   90.00
_cell.angle_beta   90.00
_cell.angle_gamma   90.00
#
_symmetry.space_group_name_H-M   'P 1'
#
loop_
_entity.id
_entity.type
_entity.pdbx_description
1 polymer ?
#
loop_
_entity_poly.entity_id
_entity_poly.type
_entity_poly.pdbx_seq_one_letter_code
_entity_poly.pdbx_strand_id
1 'polypeptide(L)'
;MNRSSLKFLAVLLGVLIVVVLFAGLDNLPRTLRAQIDPERRALASAQTQLQSAQDEVLRNLQTEAGLFRAIPASQQWPEQLSKDLGDLQLASHQIEQLTAFEKQNRRQDRAQVESLLAQERGLRTNALAQATAIQKEAAHWVDAKRHLPEELQQMERDYGVIHNFDLAPLASAVQKAEADWPEKQADLNSRLSGVRGIIDQSDALWQSTYDSRKQVVAGDFAHVDIPRLIGAADSLQTSAAALPKQSEDLQSLGAQLYNAWDKVLADMEVRGSEYDQKIRTVQTHFADANAKNGEIGSDEKWVPVSEATYEADKHDLGMAIEHKAAGKYDVEAERVAQPAGFAYVAPPSQGSNQYGYWDHSGGRDFWVFYGQYALLRDLLFNHQYQPIDRYDWEGYRTYQTRRETYYGGSSGASSPRYGTQGTATQERYSGSKFAKGGGFRDSKYASKSGSYGDSKYASPGGDRTPRQFGSGNRPEERRASPPPSRPSPRPSYRPSPPRRFGKR
;
A
#
# COMPACT_ATOMS: atom_id res chain seq x y z
N MET A 1 32.63 -13.07 74.71
CA MET A 1 31.63 -13.38 73.65
C MET A 1 32.05 -14.64 72.92
N ASN A 2 31.21 -15.67 72.95
CA ASN A 2 31.57 -17.02 72.49
C ASN A 2 31.40 -17.13 70.97
N ARG A 3 32.34 -17.79 70.27
CA ARG A 3 32.35 -17.92 68.79
C ARG A 3 31.09 -18.62 68.23
N SER A 4 30.33 -19.30 69.08
CA SER A 4 29.06 -19.95 68.73
C SER A 4 27.89 -18.96 68.59
N SER A 5 27.85 -17.89 69.41
CA SER A 5 26.79 -16.88 69.36
C SER A 5 26.86 -16.03 68.08
N LEU A 6 28.08 -15.81 67.57
CA LEU A 6 28.34 -15.03 66.35
C LEU A 6 27.97 -15.80 65.07
N LYS A 7 28.12 -17.13 65.07
CA LYS A 7 27.70 -17.98 63.93
C LYS A 7 26.19 -18.11 63.84
N PHE A 8 25.48 -18.17 64.98
CA PHE A 8 24.02 -18.24 65.00
C PHE A 8 23.39 -16.92 64.52
N LEU A 9 23.96 -15.78 64.92
CA LEU A 9 23.49 -14.46 64.51
C LEU A 9 23.75 -14.19 63.01
N ALA A 10 24.87 -14.67 62.46
CA ALA A 10 25.16 -14.56 61.03
C ALA A 10 24.23 -15.42 60.13
N VAL A 11 23.83 -16.61 60.58
CA VAL A 11 22.86 -17.46 59.85
C VAL A 11 21.45 -16.84 59.92
N LEU A 12 21.05 -16.31 61.07
CA LEU A 12 19.75 -15.67 61.24
C LEU A 12 19.63 -14.38 60.42
N LEU A 13 20.71 -13.60 60.32
CA LEU A 13 20.79 -12.39 59.48
C LEU A 13 20.83 -12.74 57.98
N GLY A 14 21.48 -13.84 57.59
CA GLY A 14 21.46 -14.37 56.22
C GLY A 14 20.07 -14.86 55.78
N VAL A 15 19.34 -15.57 56.65
CA VAL A 15 17.96 -15.98 56.38
C VAL A 15 17.01 -14.78 56.34
N LEU A 16 17.20 -13.77 57.19
CA LEU A 16 16.41 -12.53 57.16
C LEU A 16 16.68 -11.70 55.89
N ILE A 17 17.93 -11.63 55.42
CA ILE A 17 18.29 -10.99 54.15
C ILE A 17 17.70 -11.75 52.96
N VAL A 18 17.70 -13.08 52.96
CA VAL A 18 17.09 -13.90 51.91
C VAL A 18 15.55 -13.77 51.91
N VAL A 19 14.90 -13.73 53.08
CA VAL A 19 13.44 -13.50 53.19
C VAL A 19 13.06 -12.08 52.76
N VAL A 20 13.88 -11.07 53.06
CA VAL A 20 13.68 -9.68 52.58
C VAL A 20 13.96 -9.54 51.07
N LEU A 21 14.91 -10.30 50.52
CA LEU A 21 15.18 -10.35 49.08
C LEU A 21 14.09 -11.08 48.29
N PHE A 22 13.42 -12.09 48.87
CA PHE A 22 12.26 -12.74 48.26
C PHE A 22 10.94 -11.96 48.46
N ALA A 23 10.78 -11.21 49.56
CA ALA A 23 9.65 -10.30 49.75
C ALA A 23 9.68 -9.07 48.83
N GLY A 24 10.85 -8.70 48.28
CA GLY A 24 11.01 -7.59 47.33
C GLY A 24 10.65 -7.92 45.87
N LEU A 25 10.46 -9.21 45.52
CA LEU A 25 10.24 -9.69 44.15
C LEU A 25 8.78 -10.05 43.84
N ASP A 26 7.88 -10.00 44.82
CA ASP A 26 6.45 -10.32 44.65
C ASP A 26 5.60 -9.07 44.34
N ASN A 27 6.22 -8.03 43.77
CA ASN A 27 5.58 -6.75 43.51
C ASN A 27 4.92 -6.71 42.13
N LEU A 28 3.82 -5.96 42.03
CA LEU A 28 3.17 -5.69 40.76
C LEU A 28 4.10 -4.87 39.84
N PRO A 29 4.17 -5.15 38.52
CA PRO A 29 5.03 -4.43 37.59
C PRO A 29 4.87 -2.91 37.72
N ARG A 30 5.98 -2.18 37.81
CA ARG A 30 5.96 -0.70 37.95
C ARG A 30 5.20 -0.02 36.81
N THR A 31 5.27 -0.59 35.61
CA THR A 31 4.55 -0.12 34.42
C THR A 31 3.04 -0.25 34.52
N LEU A 32 2.52 -1.27 35.22
CA LEU A 32 1.08 -1.43 35.43
C LEU A 32 0.57 -0.49 36.52
N ARG A 33 1.31 -0.35 37.62
CA ARG A 33 0.97 0.63 38.67
C ARG A 33 0.94 2.06 38.13
N ALA A 34 1.93 2.42 37.31
CA ALA A 34 1.99 3.73 36.66
C ALA A 34 0.81 4.01 35.70
N GLN A 35 0.05 2.99 35.28
CA GLN A 35 -1.14 3.16 34.44
C GLN A 35 -2.42 3.44 35.23
N ILE A 36 -2.50 3.02 36.50
CA ILE A 36 -3.73 3.12 37.30
C ILE A 36 -4.11 4.60 37.56
N ASP A 37 -3.14 5.45 37.89
CA ASP A 37 -3.39 6.88 38.16
C ASP A 37 -3.88 7.65 36.93
N PRO A 38 -3.27 7.51 35.74
CA PRO A 38 -3.82 8.05 34.50
C PRO A 38 -5.26 7.59 34.22
N GLU A 39 -5.56 6.29 34.37
CA GLU A 39 -6.93 5.80 34.12
C GLU A 39 -7.94 6.38 35.12
N ARG A 40 -7.58 6.51 36.40
CA ARG A 40 -8.44 7.15 37.42
C ARG A 40 -8.80 8.59 37.02
N ARG A 41 -7.84 9.36 36.51
CA ARG A 41 -8.08 10.74 36.04
C ARG A 41 -8.91 10.75 34.76
N ALA A 42 -8.63 9.85 33.82
CA ALA A 42 -9.38 9.73 32.57
C ALA A 42 -10.85 9.38 32.84
N LEU A 43 -11.12 8.50 33.81
CA LEU A 43 -12.47 8.15 34.22
C LEU A 43 -13.21 9.33 34.85
N ALA A 44 -12.60 10.06 35.79
CA ALA A 44 -13.22 11.24 36.39
C ALA A 44 -13.57 12.31 35.34
N SER A 45 -12.69 12.50 34.35
CA SER A 45 -12.95 13.37 33.20
C SER A 45 -14.11 12.86 32.35
N ALA A 46 -14.15 11.57 32.04
CA ALA A 46 -15.21 10.97 31.23
C ALA A 46 -16.57 11.06 31.92
N GLN A 47 -16.63 10.85 33.25
CA GLN A 47 -17.86 11.03 34.04
C GLN A 47 -18.38 12.46 33.95
N THR A 48 -17.51 13.45 34.12
CA THR A 48 -17.89 14.87 34.02
C THR A 48 -18.38 15.22 32.62
N GLN A 49 -17.68 14.76 31.57
CA GLN A 49 -18.06 15.00 30.17
C GLN A 49 -19.41 14.35 29.84
N LEU A 50 -19.63 13.12 30.28
CA LEU A 50 -20.86 12.40 29.98
C LEU A 50 -22.07 12.98 30.71
N GLN A 51 -21.90 13.41 31.97
CA GLN A 51 -22.94 14.15 32.69
C GLN A 51 -23.29 15.46 31.98
N SER A 52 -22.28 16.23 31.57
CA SER A 52 -22.50 17.46 30.80
C SER A 52 -23.23 17.20 29.49
N ALA A 53 -22.86 16.15 28.76
CA ALA A 53 -23.51 15.75 27.51
C ALA A 53 -24.97 15.36 27.77
N GLN A 54 -25.24 14.58 28.83
CA GLN A 54 -26.61 14.21 29.21
C GLN A 54 -27.46 15.43 29.55
N ASP A 55 -26.96 16.33 30.38
CA ASP A 55 -27.68 17.54 30.79
C ASP A 55 -28.01 18.44 29.60
N GLU A 56 -27.07 18.59 28.66
CA GLU A 56 -27.28 19.36 27.43
C GLU A 56 -28.32 18.72 26.53
N VAL A 57 -28.23 17.41 26.28
CA VAL A 57 -29.18 16.66 25.45
C VAL A 57 -30.59 16.72 26.06
N LEU A 58 -30.72 16.45 27.37
CA LEU A 58 -32.02 16.53 28.06
C LEU A 58 -32.61 17.94 28.01
N ARG A 59 -31.78 18.98 28.17
CA ARG A 59 -32.21 20.37 28.02
C ARG A 59 -32.72 20.67 26.61
N ASN A 60 -32.01 20.20 25.59
CA ASN A 60 -32.41 20.37 24.19
C ASN A 60 -33.74 19.63 23.91
N LEU A 61 -33.87 18.38 24.37
CA LEU A 61 -35.11 17.60 24.25
C LEU A 61 -36.32 18.29 24.90
N GLN A 62 -36.11 18.96 26.03
CA GLN A 62 -37.18 19.70 26.73
C GLN A 62 -37.51 21.02 26.03
N THR A 63 -36.49 21.80 25.67
CA THR A 63 -36.66 23.15 25.08
C THR A 63 -37.24 23.07 23.66
N GLU A 64 -36.84 22.05 22.91
CA GLU A 64 -37.21 21.85 21.50
C GLU A 64 -38.05 20.57 21.32
N ALA A 65 -38.97 20.31 22.25
CA ALA A 65 -39.76 19.07 22.27
C ALA A 65 -40.52 18.78 20.96
N GLY A 66 -40.95 19.81 20.24
CA GLY A 66 -41.60 19.65 18.94
C GLY A 66 -40.66 19.08 17.86
N LEU A 67 -39.41 19.54 17.84
CA LEU A 67 -38.38 19.09 16.90
C LEU A 67 -38.02 17.62 17.16
N PHE A 68 -37.67 17.30 18.41
CA PHE A 68 -37.19 15.97 18.77
C PHE A 68 -38.28 14.91 18.89
N ARG A 69 -39.57 15.27 18.91
CA ARG A 69 -40.66 14.28 18.77
C ARG A 69 -40.75 13.71 17.36
N ALA A 70 -40.37 14.49 16.35
CA ALA A 70 -40.42 14.09 14.96
C ALA A 70 -39.13 13.37 14.48
N ILE A 71 -38.10 13.30 15.34
CA ILE A 71 -36.87 12.55 15.08
C ILE A 71 -36.97 11.19 15.81
N PRO A 72 -37.02 10.05 15.10
CA PRO A 72 -37.15 8.73 15.74
C PRO A 72 -35.96 8.38 16.65
N ALA A 73 -34.74 8.74 16.25
CA ALA A 73 -33.52 8.44 17.00
C ALA A 73 -33.49 9.09 18.39
N SER A 74 -34.03 10.30 18.53
CA SER A 74 -34.01 11.02 19.80
C SER A 74 -34.90 10.43 20.88
N GLN A 75 -35.81 9.51 20.54
CA GLN A 75 -36.59 8.78 21.52
C GLN A 75 -35.73 7.82 22.36
N GLN A 76 -34.60 7.35 21.81
CA GLN A 76 -33.72 6.37 22.46
C GLN A 76 -32.56 7.04 23.22
N TRP A 77 -32.24 8.29 22.93
CA TRP A 77 -31.10 9.00 23.52
C TRP A 77 -31.09 9.02 25.06
N PRO A 78 -32.22 9.31 25.77
CA PRO A 78 -32.19 9.32 27.23
C PRO A 78 -31.84 7.96 27.84
N GLU A 79 -32.38 6.87 27.26
CA GLU A 79 -32.09 5.51 27.71
C GLU A 79 -30.62 5.16 27.43
N GLN A 80 -30.13 5.49 26.24
CA GLN A 80 -28.75 5.19 25.85
C GLN A 80 -27.72 5.95 26.71
N LEU A 81 -27.94 7.24 26.97
CA LEU A 81 -27.09 8.03 27.88
C LEU A 81 -27.15 7.50 29.32
N SER A 82 -28.31 7.00 29.77
CA SER A 82 -28.43 6.38 31.09
C SER A 82 -27.64 5.07 31.20
N LYS A 83 -27.62 4.29 30.11
CA LYS A 83 -26.81 3.08 30.00
C LYS A 83 -25.32 3.43 29.99
N ASP A 84 -24.91 4.43 29.22
CA ASP A 84 -23.51 4.87 29.16
C ASP A 84 -23.01 5.38 30.54
N LEU A 85 -23.86 6.06 31.31
CA LEU A 85 -23.57 6.38 32.72
C LEU A 85 -23.39 5.12 33.58
N GLY A 86 -24.24 4.11 33.39
CA GLY A 86 -24.12 2.81 34.06
C GLY A 86 -22.80 2.11 33.73
N ASP A 87 -22.36 2.16 32.48
CA ASP A 87 -21.07 1.62 32.05
C ASP A 87 -19.89 2.37 32.71
N LEU A 88 -19.99 3.70 32.89
CA LEU A 88 -19.00 4.47 33.65
C LEU A 88 -19.01 4.18 35.16
N GLN A 89 -20.16 3.83 35.74
CA GLN A 89 -20.24 3.37 37.13
C GLN A 89 -19.56 2.01 37.29
N LEU A 90 -19.75 1.10 36.35
CA LEU A 90 -19.04 -0.18 36.32
C LEU A 90 -17.53 0.03 36.20
N ALA A 91 -17.09 0.91 35.31
CA ALA A 91 -15.69 1.32 35.18
C ALA A 91 -15.13 1.91 36.49
N SER A 92 -15.93 2.70 37.22
CA SER A 92 -15.56 3.22 38.54
C SER A 92 -15.31 2.12 39.55
N HIS A 93 -16.18 1.11 39.60
CA HIS A 93 -15.97 -0.04 40.46
C HIS A 93 -14.70 -0.83 40.09
N GLN A 94 -14.38 -0.94 38.80
CA GLN A 94 -13.13 -1.55 38.33
C GLN A 94 -11.89 -0.75 38.76
N ILE A 95 -11.92 0.58 38.73
CA ILE A 95 -10.84 1.44 39.26
C ILE A 95 -10.66 1.28 40.78
N GLU A 96 -11.75 1.11 41.54
CA GLU A 96 -11.67 0.81 42.97
C GLU A 96 -11.00 -0.54 43.25
N GLN A 97 -11.36 -1.58 42.48
CA GLN A 97 -10.71 -2.89 42.55
C GLN A 97 -9.22 -2.79 42.18
N LEU A 98 -8.88 -2.06 41.12
CA LEU A 98 -7.50 -1.79 40.72
C LEU A 98 -6.71 -1.08 41.84
N THR A 99 -7.35 -0.14 42.53
CA THR A 99 -6.74 0.56 43.68
C THR A 99 -6.52 -0.40 44.87
N ALA A 100 -7.40 -1.37 45.07
CA ALA A 100 -7.20 -2.42 46.08
C ALA A 100 -6.02 -3.34 45.70
N PHE A 101 -5.91 -3.75 44.42
CA PHE A 101 -4.78 -4.52 43.91
C PHE A 101 -3.46 -3.75 43.98
N GLU A 102 -3.47 -2.43 43.72
CA GLU A 102 -2.31 -1.56 43.87
C GLU A 102 -1.78 -1.55 45.30
N LYS A 103 -2.68 -1.51 46.30
CA LYS A 103 -2.33 -1.56 47.72
C LYS A 103 -1.80 -2.93 48.15
N GLN A 104 -2.37 -4.02 47.64
CA GLN A 104 -1.91 -5.38 47.91
C GLN A 104 -0.56 -5.68 47.25
N ASN A 105 -0.33 -5.08 46.07
CA ASN A 105 0.93 -5.08 45.34
C ASN A 105 1.53 -6.49 45.15
N ARG A 106 0.70 -7.50 44.80
CA ARG A 106 1.12 -8.88 44.57
C ARG A 106 1.39 -9.14 43.10
N ARG A 107 2.39 -9.95 42.77
CA ARG A 107 2.73 -10.29 41.38
C ARG A 107 1.69 -11.21 40.72
N GLN A 108 1.00 -12.03 41.52
CA GLN A 108 0.00 -13.00 41.05
C GLN A 108 -1.24 -12.32 40.45
N ASP A 109 -1.53 -11.08 40.86
CA ASP A 109 -2.71 -10.33 40.42
C ASP A 109 -2.52 -9.67 39.04
N ARG A 110 -1.35 -9.85 38.42
CA ARG A 110 -0.99 -9.20 37.15
C ARG A 110 -2.05 -9.38 36.06
N ALA A 111 -2.47 -10.62 35.80
CA ALA A 111 -3.44 -10.91 34.73
C ALA A 111 -4.82 -10.28 35.02
N GLN A 112 -5.22 -10.23 36.30
CA GLN A 112 -6.47 -9.60 36.72
C GLN A 112 -6.40 -8.08 36.56
N VAL A 113 -5.28 -7.45 36.96
CA VAL A 113 -5.05 -6.01 36.77
C VAL A 113 -5.00 -5.63 35.29
N GLU A 114 -4.31 -6.40 34.45
CA GLU A 114 -4.28 -6.17 33.00
C GLU A 114 -5.69 -6.27 32.39
N SER A 115 -6.47 -7.27 32.78
CA SER A 115 -7.85 -7.45 32.32
C SER A 115 -8.77 -6.32 32.78
N LEU A 116 -8.70 -5.92 34.05
CA LEU A 116 -9.50 -4.81 34.59
C LEU A 116 -9.16 -3.48 33.93
N LEU A 117 -7.88 -3.19 33.69
CA LEU A 117 -7.46 -1.98 32.96
C LEU A 117 -7.99 -1.98 31.52
N ALA A 118 -7.96 -3.13 30.83
CA ALA A 118 -8.49 -3.22 29.47
C ALA A 118 -10.01 -3.05 29.42
N GLN A 119 -10.73 -3.67 30.36
CA GLN A 119 -12.20 -3.57 30.45
C GLN A 119 -12.65 -2.15 30.80
N GLU A 120 -12.01 -1.52 31.79
CA GLU A 120 -12.31 -0.14 32.19
C GLU A 120 -12.14 0.80 31.00
N ARG A 121 -11.00 0.71 30.29
CA ARG A 121 -10.73 1.51 29.10
C ARG A 121 -11.80 1.29 28.03
N GLY A 122 -12.17 0.05 27.78
CA GLY A 122 -13.21 -0.30 26.79
C GLY A 122 -14.56 0.33 27.14
N LEU A 123 -15.03 0.16 28.38
CA LEU A 123 -16.29 0.74 28.85
C LEU A 123 -16.26 2.26 28.74
N ARG A 124 -15.21 2.90 29.27
CA ARG A 124 -15.05 4.35 29.30
C ARG A 124 -15.01 4.95 27.91
N THR A 125 -14.21 4.39 27.00
CA THR A 125 -14.07 4.93 25.64
C THR A 125 -15.34 4.75 24.83
N ASN A 126 -16.02 3.60 24.95
CA ASN A 126 -17.27 3.34 24.24
C ASN A 126 -18.42 4.24 24.76
N ALA A 127 -18.58 4.36 26.07
CA ALA A 127 -19.60 5.22 26.68
C ALA A 127 -19.38 6.70 26.31
N LEU A 128 -18.14 7.17 26.38
CA LEU A 128 -17.83 8.56 26.02
C LEU A 128 -18.03 8.85 24.53
N ALA A 129 -17.63 7.92 23.66
CA ALA A 129 -17.83 8.06 22.21
C ALA A 129 -19.31 8.13 21.84
N GLN A 130 -20.14 7.26 22.42
CA GLN A 130 -21.59 7.25 22.21
C GLN A 130 -22.24 8.54 22.72
N ALA A 131 -21.98 8.92 23.97
CA ALA A 131 -22.54 10.15 24.54
C ALA A 131 -22.13 11.40 23.75
N THR A 132 -20.87 11.48 23.29
CA THR A 132 -20.39 12.58 22.45
C THR A 132 -21.08 12.60 21.09
N ALA A 133 -21.34 11.44 20.48
CA ALA A 133 -22.07 11.35 19.22
C ALA A 133 -23.51 11.86 19.38
N ILE A 134 -24.21 11.41 20.43
CA ILE A 134 -25.58 11.86 20.75
C ILE A 134 -25.61 13.37 21.01
N GLN A 135 -24.66 13.89 21.79
CA GLN A 135 -24.55 15.33 22.06
C GLN A 135 -24.37 16.15 20.78
N LYS A 136 -23.47 15.72 19.89
CA LYS A 136 -23.23 16.38 18.60
C LYS A 136 -24.46 16.34 17.71
N GLU A 137 -25.14 15.20 17.65
CA GLU A 137 -26.37 15.06 16.86
C GLU A 137 -27.48 15.98 17.40
N ALA A 138 -27.69 15.99 18.72
CA ALA A 138 -28.66 16.90 19.33
C ALA A 138 -28.32 18.38 19.06
N ALA A 139 -27.04 18.76 19.16
CA ALA A 139 -26.58 20.10 18.87
C ALA A 139 -26.78 20.48 17.39
N HIS A 140 -26.48 19.56 16.45
CA HIS A 140 -26.69 19.75 15.00
C HIS A 140 -28.14 20.14 14.70
N TRP A 141 -29.10 19.39 15.22
CA TRP A 141 -30.53 19.66 15.00
C TRP A 141 -30.98 21.03 15.55
N VAL A 142 -30.47 21.42 16.72
CA VAL A 142 -30.79 22.72 17.33
C VAL A 142 -30.15 23.86 16.55
N ASP A 143 -28.90 23.70 16.13
CA ASP A 143 -28.16 24.71 15.39
C ASP A 143 -28.73 24.92 13.98
N ALA A 144 -29.01 23.82 13.26
CA ALA A 144 -29.65 23.84 11.95
C ALA A 144 -31.02 24.51 11.98
N LYS A 145 -31.80 24.29 13.05
CA LYS A 145 -33.08 25.01 13.24
C LYS A 145 -32.88 26.52 13.44
N ARG A 146 -31.82 26.93 14.15
CA ARG A 146 -31.53 28.35 14.39
C ARG A 146 -31.07 29.07 13.13
N HIS A 147 -30.37 28.38 12.24
CA HIS A 147 -29.80 28.90 11.00
C HIS A 147 -30.53 28.36 9.76
N LEU A 148 -31.83 28.10 9.88
CA LEU A 148 -32.62 27.47 8.83
C LEU A 148 -32.58 28.22 7.47
N PRO A 149 -32.57 29.57 7.41
CA PRO A 149 -32.37 30.28 6.15
C PRO A 149 -31.01 30.02 5.51
N GLU A 150 -29.93 29.96 6.30
CA GLU A 150 -28.59 29.65 5.81
C GLU A 150 -28.48 28.20 5.33
N GLU A 151 -29.08 27.26 6.07
CA GLU A 151 -29.19 25.84 5.69
C GLU A 151 -29.90 25.68 4.35
N LEU A 152 -31.01 26.42 4.14
CA LEU A 152 -31.75 26.40 2.88
C LEU A 152 -30.90 26.88 1.70
N GLN A 153 -30.15 27.97 1.89
CA GLN A 153 -29.26 28.48 0.84
C GLN A 153 -28.12 27.49 0.53
N GLN A 154 -27.60 26.79 1.54
CA GLN A 154 -26.60 25.75 1.35
C GLN A 154 -27.18 24.55 0.59
N MET A 155 -28.35 24.08 1.00
CA MET A 155 -29.10 23.02 0.32
C MET A 155 -29.36 23.33 -1.16
N GLU A 156 -29.74 24.58 -1.48
CA GLU A 156 -29.91 25.06 -2.86
C GLU A 156 -28.62 24.99 -3.68
N ARG A 157 -27.49 25.40 -3.08
CA ARG A 157 -26.18 25.31 -3.72
C ARG A 157 -25.78 23.86 -3.98
N ASP A 158 -25.92 22.99 -2.99
CA ASP A 158 -25.55 21.58 -3.09
C ASP A 158 -26.40 20.86 -4.12
N TYR A 159 -27.72 21.10 -4.13
CA TYR A 159 -28.59 20.60 -5.18
C TYR A 159 -28.19 21.13 -6.56
N GLY A 160 -27.86 22.42 -6.67
CA GLY A 160 -27.38 23.02 -7.92
C GLY A 160 -26.10 22.37 -8.44
N VAL A 161 -25.17 21.98 -7.56
CA VAL A 161 -23.94 21.24 -7.95
C VAL A 161 -24.30 19.87 -8.52
N ILE A 162 -25.22 19.14 -7.89
CA ILE A 162 -25.62 17.79 -8.31
C ILE A 162 -26.41 17.83 -9.62
N HIS A 163 -27.45 18.66 -9.68
CA HIS A 163 -28.40 18.70 -10.79
C HIS A 163 -27.76 19.20 -12.08
N ASN A 164 -26.78 20.12 -11.98
CA ASN A 164 -26.05 20.63 -13.15
C ASN A 164 -24.78 19.83 -13.47
N PHE A 165 -24.54 18.71 -12.79
CA PHE A 165 -23.35 17.90 -13.02
C PHE A 165 -23.44 17.18 -14.37
N ASP A 166 -22.55 17.52 -15.30
CA ASP A 166 -22.52 16.90 -16.62
C ASP A 166 -21.89 15.50 -16.58
N LEU A 167 -22.73 14.47 -16.63
CA LEU A 167 -22.30 13.07 -16.72
C LEU A 167 -21.98 12.62 -18.16
N ALA A 168 -22.19 13.43 -19.20
CA ALA A 168 -21.99 13.02 -20.58
C ALA A 168 -20.54 12.59 -20.89
N PRO A 169 -19.49 13.28 -20.40
CA PRO A 169 -18.11 12.85 -20.60
C PRO A 169 -17.82 11.50 -19.94
N LEU A 170 -18.29 11.30 -18.70
CA LEU A 170 -18.13 10.05 -17.97
C LEU A 170 -18.86 8.90 -18.67
N ALA A 171 -20.12 9.11 -19.05
CA ALA A 171 -20.93 8.11 -19.73
C ALA A 171 -20.30 7.71 -21.07
N SER A 172 -19.73 8.66 -21.81
CA SER A 172 -19.02 8.39 -23.07
C SER A 172 -17.74 7.59 -22.85
N ALA A 173 -16.94 7.93 -21.82
CA ALA A 173 -15.74 7.20 -21.47
C ALA A 173 -16.04 5.76 -21.03
N VAL A 174 -17.07 5.58 -20.19
CA VAL A 174 -17.54 4.26 -19.77
C VAL A 174 -18.06 3.47 -20.97
N GLN A 175 -18.91 4.04 -21.81
CA GLN A 175 -19.43 3.36 -23.01
C GLN A 175 -18.31 2.90 -23.95
N LYS A 176 -17.27 3.73 -24.14
CA LYS A 176 -16.08 3.33 -24.90
C LYS A 176 -15.37 2.14 -24.23
N ALA A 177 -15.13 2.20 -22.92
CA ALA A 177 -14.49 1.13 -22.18
C ALA A 177 -15.29 -0.18 -22.20
N GLU A 178 -16.63 -0.10 -22.14
CA GLU A 178 -17.52 -1.26 -22.27
C GLU A 178 -17.44 -1.91 -23.66
N ALA A 179 -17.37 -1.09 -24.72
CA ALA A 179 -17.24 -1.57 -26.09
C ALA A 179 -15.87 -2.19 -26.37
N ASP A 180 -14.81 -1.55 -25.85
CA ASP A 180 -13.42 -2.00 -26.00
C ASP A 180 -13.15 -3.25 -25.14
N TRP A 181 -13.77 -3.37 -23.97
CA TRP A 181 -13.54 -4.45 -22.99
C TRP A 181 -14.86 -5.11 -22.54
N PRO A 182 -15.46 -6.01 -23.35
CA PRO A 182 -16.76 -6.61 -23.04
C PRO A 182 -16.82 -7.37 -21.70
N GLU A 183 -15.72 -7.96 -21.26
CA GLU A 183 -15.62 -8.63 -19.94
C GLU A 183 -15.89 -7.68 -18.76
N LYS A 184 -15.74 -6.36 -18.95
CA LYS A 184 -15.90 -5.32 -17.93
C LYS A 184 -17.25 -4.61 -17.99
N GLN A 185 -18.07 -4.92 -19.00
CA GLN A 185 -19.32 -4.23 -19.24
C GLN A 185 -20.26 -4.24 -18.03
N ALA A 186 -20.48 -5.40 -17.41
CA ALA A 186 -21.41 -5.52 -16.29
C ALA A 186 -20.97 -4.70 -15.06
N ASP A 187 -19.67 -4.69 -14.75
CA ASP A 187 -19.12 -3.95 -13.60
C ASP A 187 -19.16 -2.43 -13.86
N LEU A 188 -18.72 -1.97 -15.05
CA LEU A 188 -18.72 -0.57 -15.41
C LEU A 188 -20.14 0.02 -15.47
N ASN A 189 -21.10 -0.70 -16.07
CA ASN A 189 -22.49 -0.26 -16.14
C ASN A 189 -23.13 -0.17 -14.75
N SER A 190 -22.84 -1.14 -13.86
CA SER A 190 -23.31 -1.12 -12.48
C SER A 190 -22.80 0.12 -11.73
N ARG A 191 -21.50 0.43 -11.85
CA ARG A 191 -20.89 1.61 -11.23
C ARG A 191 -21.45 2.92 -11.79
N LEU A 192 -21.60 3.03 -13.11
CA LEU A 192 -22.19 4.21 -13.75
C LEU A 192 -23.66 4.41 -13.32
N SER A 193 -24.41 3.32 -13.17
CA SER A 193 -25.78 3.36 -12.64
C SER A 193 -25.81 3.84 -11.19
N GLY A 194 -24.82 3.45 -10.37
CA GLY A 194 -24.65 3.98 -9.01
C GLY A 194 -24.44 5.51 -8.99
N VAL A 195 -23.57 6.02 -9.88
CA VAL A 195 -23.32 7.46 -10.03
C VAL A 195 -24.59 8.21 -10.48
N ARG A 196 -25.32 7.67 -11.47
CA ARG A 196 -26.61 8.24 -11.91
C ARG A 196 -27.65 8.24 -10.79
N GLY A 197 -27.68 7.16 -10.00
CA GLY A 197 -28.58 7.02 -8.86
C GLY A 197 -28.42 8.13 -7.82
N ILE A 198 -27.23 8.72 -7.67
CA ILE A 198 -27.02 9.89 -6.79
C ILE A 198 -27.85 11.08 -7.26
N ILE A 199 -27.87 11.36 -8.57
CA ILE A 199 -28.65 12.47 -9.14
C ILE A 199 -30.15 12.19 -8.96
N ASP A 200 -30.62 11.01 -9.34
CA ASP A 200 -32.03 10.63 -9.24
C ASP A 200 -32.54 10.70 -7.79
N GLN A 201 -31.76 10.23 -6.82
CA GLN A 201 -32.09 10.30 -5.40
C GLN A 201 -32.10 11.75 -4.90
N SER A 202 -31.15 12.57 -5.35
CA SER A 202 -31.06 13.99 -4.97
C SER A 202 -32.22 14.80 -5.53
N ASP A 203 -32.64 14.54 -6.77
CA ASP A 203 -33.86 15.12 -7.36
C ASP A 203 -35.10 14.71 -6.57
N ALA A 204 -35.23 13.44 -6.21
CA ALA A 204 -36.35 12.97 -5.38
C ALA A 204 -36.38 13.67 -4.01
N LEU A 205 -35.23 13.77 -3.32
CA LEU A 205 -35.10 14.46 -2.05
C LEU A 205 -35.46 15.95 -2.17
N TRP A 206 -34.96 16.60 -3.22
CA TRP A 206 -35.25 17.99 -3.53
C TRP A 206 -36.74 18.21 -3.75
N GLN A 207 -37.42 17.40 -4.56
CA GLN A 207 -38.87 17.54 -4.76
C GLN A 207 -39.66 17.27 -3.48
N SER A 208 -39.22 16.30 -2.68
CA SER A 208 -39.93 15.87 -1.48
C SER A 208 -39.97 16.93 -0.36
N THR A 209 -39.11 17.95 -0.44
CA THR A 209 -38.96 19.03 0.54
C THR A 209 -39.46 20.39 0.02
N TYR A 210 -40.12 20.41 -1.15
CA TYR A 210 -40.61 21.63 -1.80
C TYR A 210 -41.46 22.51 -0.87
N ASP A 211 -42.47 21.94 -0.21
CA ASP A 211 -43.38 22.70 0.66
C ASP A 211 -42.66 23.27 1.89
N SER A 212 -41.76 22.49 2.50
CA SER A 212 -40.95 22.91 3.65
C SER A 212 -40.04 24.09 3.28
N ARG A 213 -39.36 24.03 2.12
CA ARG A 213 -38.55 25.16 1.63
C ARG A 213 -39.38 26.41 1.41
N LYS A 214 -40.57 26.27 0.80
CA LYS A 214 -41.48 27.39 0.55
C LYS A 214 -41.95 28.06 1.85
N GLN A 215 -42.25 27.27 2.89
CA GLN A 215 -42.63 27.78 4.21
C GLN A 215 -41.49 28.55 4.89
N VAL A 216 -40.24 28.06 4.80
CA VAL A 216 -39.06 28.76 5.32
C VAL A 216 -38.88 30.12 4.66
N VAL A 217 -38.99 30.20 3.33
CA VAL A 217 -38.90 31.49 2.59
C VAL A 217 -40.03 32.44 2.98
N ALA A 218 -41.22 31.92 3.28
CA ALA A 218 -42.36 32.70 3.74
C ALA A 218 -42.25 33.13 5.22
N GLY A 219 -41.22 32.66 5.96
CA GLY A 219 -41.08 32.89 7.40
C GLY A 219 -42.07 32.10 8.27
N ASP A 220 -42.76 31.11 7.69
CA ASP A 220 -43.74 30.28 8.39
C ASP A 220 -43.09 29.03 9.01
N PHE A 221 -42.27 29.26 10.04
CA PHE A 221 -41.51 28.19 10.70
C PHE A 221 -42.38 27.19 11.48
N ALA A 222 -43.64 27.53 11.76
CA ALA A 222 -44.54 26.69 12.55
C ALA A 222 -45.01 25.42 11.80
N HIS A 223 -45.02 25.47 10.46
CA HIS A 223 -45.51 24.39 9.62
C HIS A 223 -44.39 23.61 8.90
N VAL A 224 -43.13 23.97 9.14
CA VAL A 224 -41.98 23.31 8.52
C VAL A 224 -41.72 21.94 9.15
N ASP A 225 -41.66 20.91 8.32
CA ASP A 225 -41.09 19.61 8.68
C ASP A 225 -39.55 19.73 8.74
N ILE A 226 -39.06 20.32 9.83
CA ILE A 226 -37.62 20.59 10.05
C ILE A 226 -36.79 19.29 9.96
N PRO A 227 -37.18 18.17 10.60
CA PRO A 227 -36.46 16.91 10.49
C PRO A 227 -36.23 16.46 9.06
N ARG A 228 -37.29 16.46 8.24
CA ARG A 228 -37.19 16.06 6.85
C ARG A 228 -36.37 17.03 6.01
N LEU A 229 -36.52 18.33 6.24
CA LEU A 229 -35.80 19.37 5.50
C LEU A 229 -34.29 19.29 5.73
N ILE A 230 -33.85 19.27 7.00
CA ILE A 230 -32.42 19.20 7.34
C ILE A 230 -31.84 17.84 6.94
N GLY A 231 -32.56 16.73 7.17
CA GLY A 231 -32.10 15.42 6.72
C GLY A 231 -31.89 15.33 5.20
N ALA A 232 -32.73 16.02 4.41
CA ALA A 232 -32.53 16.15 2.98
C ALA A 232 -31.35 17.06 2.65
N ALA A 233 -31.14 18.16 3.38
CA ALA A 233 -29.99 19.05 3.22
C ALA A 233 -28.67 18.31 3.47
N ASP A 234 -28.54 17.57 4.57
CA ASP A 234 -27.37 16.75 4.90
C ASP A 234 -27.09 15.69 3.82
N SER A 235 -28.16 15.07 3.30
CA SER A 235 -28.07 14.08 2.22
C SER A 235 -27.58 14.71 0.91
N LEU A 236 -28.10 15.89 0.55
CA LEU A 236 -27.67 16.63 -0.64
C LEU A 236 -26.23 17.11 -0.50
N GLN A 237 -25.82 17.60 0.67
CA GLN A 237 -24.44 17.98 0.94
C GLN A 237 -23.49 16.78 0.75
N THR A 238 -23.86 15.62 1.28
CA THR A 238 -23.09 14.37 1.12
C THR A 238 -23.01 13.96 -0.36
N SER A 239 -24.12 14.01 -1.09
CA SER A 239 -24.17 13.71 -2.53
C SER A 239 -23.34 14.68 -3.35
N ALA A 240 -23.37 15.98 -3.04
CA ALA A 240 -22.62 17.02 -3.75
C ALA A 240 -21.11 16.82 -3.59
N ALA A 241 -20.65 16.37 -2.42
CA ALA A 241 -19.26 16.01 -2.20
C ALA A 241 -18.87 14.66 -2.86
N ALA A 242 -19.79 13.68 -2.86
CA ALA A 242 -19.51 12.34 -3.37
C ALA A 242 -19.51 12.24 -4.90
N LEU A 243 -20.42 12.95 -5.58
CA LEU A 243 -20.66 12.82 -7.02
C LEU A 243 -19.41 13.10 -7.87
N PRO A 244 -18.66 14.21 -7.68
CA PRO A 244 -17.44 14.45 -8.45
C PRO A 244 -16.38 13.37 -8.20
N LYS A 245 -16.21 12.96 -6.94
CA LYS A 245 -15.22 11.96 -6.54
C LYS A 245 -15.52 10.59 -7.15
N GLN A 246 -16.78 10.12 -7.06
CA GLN A 246 -17.16 8.84 -7.64
C GLN A 246 -17.08 8.85 -9.17
N SER A 247 -17.33 10.00 -9.79
CA SER A 247 -17.16 10.17 -11.24
C SER A 247 -15.69 10.08 -11.65
N GLU A 248 -14.79 10.74 -10.91
CA GLU A 248 -13.34 10.67 -11.13
C GLU A 248 -12.80 9.25 -10.87
N ASP A 249 -13.23 8.60 -9.78
CA ASP A 249 -12.85 7.23 -9.45
C ASP A 249 -13.27 6.25 -10.57
N LEU A 250 -14.49 6.39 -11.10
CA LEU A 250 -14.97 5.56 -12.21
C LEU A 250 -14.23 5.86 -13.51
N GLN A 251 -13.94 7.12 -13.80
CA GLN A 251 -13.14 7.50 -14.97
C GLN A 251 -11.73 6.93 -14.89
N SER A 252 -11.08 7.03 -13.73
CA SER A 252 -9.76 6.45 -13.46
C SER A 252 -9.78 4.92 -13.60
N LEU A 253 -10.80 4.27 -13.05
CA LEU A 253 -10.99 2.83 -13.16
C LEU A 253 -11.15 2.38 -14.63
N GLY A 254 -11.94 3.09 -15.42
CA GLY A 254 -12.06 2.85 -16.87
C GLY A 254 -10.74 3.07 -17.60
N ALA A 255 -9.99 4.12 -17.26
CA ALA A 255 -8.69 4.42 -17.85
C ALA A 255 -7.63 3.33 -17.54
N GLN A 256 -7.72 2.64 -16.40
CA GLN A 256 -6.81 1.53 -16.08
C GLN A 256 -6.85 0.42 -17.11
N LEU A 257 -7.99 0.18 -17.77
CA LEU A 257 -8.16 -0.88 -18.76
C LEU A 257 -7.27 -0.67 -20.00
N TYR A 258 -6.90 0.57 -20.28
CA TYR A 258 -6.04 0.93 -21.40
C TYR A 258 -4.55 0.94 -21.05
N ASN A 259 -4.20 0.57 -19.83
CA ASN A 259 -2.83 0.54 -19.36
C ASN A 259 -2.43 -0.89 -19.03
N ALA A 260 -1.38 -1.40 -19.69
CA ALA A 260 -0.66 -2.57 -19.24
C ALA A 260 0.61 -2.13 -18.53
N TRP A 261 1.04 -2.86 -17.50
CA TRP A 261 2.30 -2.57 -16.83
C TRP A 261 2.96 -3.80 -16.21
N ASP A 262 4.28 -3.73 -16.08
CA ASP A 262 5.11 -4.68 -15.33
C ASP A 262 5.93 -3.91 -14.30
N LYS A 263 5.92 -4.38 -13.05
CA LYS A 263 6.82 -3.87 -12.00
C LYS A 263 8.00 -4.82 -11.89
N VAL A 264 9.15 -4.38 -12.38
CA VAL A 264 10.39 -5.13 -12.34
C VAL A 264 11.19 -4.74 -11.10
N LEU A 265 11.61 -5.72 -10.32
CA LEU A 265 12.51 -5.51 -9.18
C LEU A 265 13.92 -5.26 -9.71
N ALA A 266 14.30 -3.99 -9.81
CA ALA A 266 15.54 -3.56 -10.45
C ALA A 266 16.75 -3.52 -9.49
N ASP A 267 16.51 -3.34 -8.20
CA ASP A 267 17.54 -3.31 -7.16
C ASP A 267 16.93 -3.52 -5.77
N MET A 268 17.78 -3.81 -4.79
CA MET A 268 17.42 -3.99 -3.39
C MET A 268 18.55 -3.48 -2.49
N GLU A 269 18.21 -2.92 -1.34
CA GLU A 269 19.19 -2.44 -0.36
C GLU A 269 18.68 -2.63 1.07
N VAL A 270 19.61 -2.93 1.97
CA VAL A 270 19.37 -2.92 3.42
C VAL A 270 20.22 -1.83 4.04
N ARG A 271 19.59 -0.88 4.75
CA ARG A 271 20.25 0.24 5.44
C ARG A 271 19.94 0.18 6.93
N GLY A 272 20.75 -0.58 7.68
CA GLY A 272 20.49 -0.83 9.09
C GLY A 272 19.25 -1.73 9.26
N SER A 273 18.17 -1.18 9.80
CA SER A 273 16.86 -1.85 9.91
C SER A 273 15.86 -1.42 8.83
N GLU A 274 16.27 -0.57 7.88
CA GLU A 274 15.44 -0.16 6.74
C GLU A 274 15.69 -1.07 5.55
N TYR A 275 14.61 -1.46 4.87
CA TYR A 275 14.61 -2.29 3.68
C TYR A 275 14.03 -1.50 2.52
N ASP A 276 14.78 -1.36 1.44
CA ASP A 276 14.36 -0.61 0.25
C ASP A 276 14.42 -1.49 -0.99
N GLN A 277 13.43 -1.36 -1.86
CA GLN A 277 13.40 -1.97 -3.18
C GLN A 277 13.37 -0.89 -4.25
N LYS A 278 14.13 -1.08 -5.33
CA LYS A 278 14.02 -0.23 -6.52
C LYS A 278 13.10 -0.92 -7.51
N ILE A 279 11.95 -0.31 -7.76
CA ILE A 279 10.95 -0.82 -8.69
C ILE A 279 11.02 -0.01 -9.98
N ARG A 280 11.18 -0.70 -11.11
CA ARG A 280 10.97 -0.16 -12.45
C ARG A 280 9.57 -0.54 -12.89
N THR A 281 8.67 0.43 -13.02
CA THR A 281 7.38 0.21 -13.66
C THR A 281 7.53 0.47 -15.15
N VAL A 282 7.35 -0.56 -15.97
CA VAL A 282 7.30 -0.43 -17.43
C VAL A 282 5.83 -0.43 -17.81
N GLN A 283 5.35 0.67 -18.40
CA GLN A 283 3.93 0.86 -18.72
C GLN A 283 3.75 1.01 -20.23
N THR A 284 2.67 0.42 -20.75
CA THR A 284 2.20 0.61 -22.11
C THR A 284 0.77 1.16 -22.06
N HIS A 285 0.56 2.32 -22.64
CA HIS A 285 -0.76 2.94 -22.80
C HIS A 285 -1.32 2.69 -24.21
N PHE A 286 -2.52 2.15 -24.30
CA PHE A 286 -3.21 1.85 -25.56
C PHE A 286 -4.31 2.88 -25.83
N ALA A 287 -4.42 3.38 -27.06
CA ALA A 287 -5.48 4.33 -27.43
C ALA A 287 -6.88 3.67 -27.46
N ASP A 288 -6.94 2.38 -27.79
CA ASP A 288 -8.14 1.55 -27.80
C ASP A 288 -7.77 0.05 -27.67
N ALA A 289 -8.77 -0.83 -27.50
CA ALA A 289 -8.52 -2.26 -27.34
C ALA A 289 -7.96 -2.97 -28.59
N ASN A 290 -8.12 -2.38 -29.78
CA ASN A 290 -7.61 -2.92 -31.03
C ASN A 290 -6.26 -2.30 -31.43
N ALA A 291 -5.77 -1.35 -30.65
CA ALA A 291 -4.51 -0.68 -30.90
C ALA A 291 -3.39 -1.70 -30.91
N LYS A 292 -2.77 -1.87 -32.08
CA LYS A 292 -1.62 -2.78 -32.22
C LYS A 292 -0.44 -2.26 -31.42
N ASN A 293 -0.25 -0.95 -31.34
CA ASN A 293 0.88 -0.32 -30.67
C ASN A 293 0.37 0.58 -29.54
N GLY A 294 1.19 0.76 -28.51
CA GLY A 294 0.92 1.67 -27.40
C GLY A 294 2.11 2.58 -27.12
N GLU A 295 1.84 3.66 -26.37
CA GLU A 295 2.88 4.54 -25.86
C GLU A 295 3.58 3.84 -24.69
N ILE A 296 4.88 3.59 -24.86
CA ILE A 296 5.69 2.87 -23.88
C ILE A 296 6.48 3.90 -23.05
N GLY A 297 6.34 3.78 -21.73
CA GLY A 297 7.09 4.57 -20.76
C GLY A 297 7.65 3.70 -19.64
N SER A 298 8.54 4.29 -18.85
CA SER A 298 8.97 3.67 -17.59
C SER A 298 9.32 4.71 -16.54
N ASP A 299 9.04 4.39 -15.29
CA ASP A 299 9.57 5.10 -14.14
C ASP A 299 10.31 4.14 -13.20
N GLU A 300 11.36 4.64 -12.55
CA GLU A 300 12.14 3.90 -11.56
C GLU A 300 12.16 4.64 -10.24
N LYS A 301 11.76 3.98 -9.16
CA LYS A 301 11.68 4.58 -7.83
C LYS A 301 12.17 3.61 -6.77
N TRP A 302 12.87 4.15 -5.77
CA TRP A 302 13.14 3.45 -4.51
C TRP A 302 11.92 3.57 -3.63
N VAL A 303 11.45 2.44 -3.11
CA VAL A 303 10.29 2.35 -2.24
C VAL A 303 10.71 1.65 -0.95
N PRO A 304 10.45 2.26 0.23
CA PRO A 304 10.67 1.59 1.51
C PRO A 304 9.64 0.47 1.64
N VAL A 305 10.10 -0.71 2.03
CA VAL A 305 9.26 -1.91 2.18
C VAL A 305 9.41 -2.51 3.57
N SER A 306 8.45 -3.35 3.95
CA SER A 306 8.58 -4.15 5.17
C SER A 306 9.66 -5.22 5.00
N GLU A 307 10.25 -5.67 6.10
CA GLU A 307 11.18 -6.81 6.10
C GLU A 307 10.54 -8.06 5.47
N ALA A 308 9.26 -8.30 5.74
CA ALA A 308 8.53 -9.43 5.18
C ALA A 308 8.43 -9.36 3.64
N THR A 309 8.14 -8.18 3.10
CA THR A 309 8.12 -7.94 1.64
C THR A 309 9.51 -8.12 1.03
N TYR A 310 10.53 -7.56 1.68
CA TYR A 310 11.90 -7.67 1.23
C TYR A 310 12.36 -9.13 1.14
N GLU A 311 12.10 -9.92 2.19
CA GLU A 311 12.48 -11.33 2.21
C GLU A 311 11.66 -12.18 1.23
N ALA A 312 10.40 -11.83 0.98
CA ALA A 312 9.57 -12.49 -0.04
C ALA A 312 10.17 -12.31 -1.45
N ASP A 313 10.58 -11.09 -1.81
CA ASP A 313 11.07 -10.77 -3.16
C ASP A 313 12.61 -10.90 -3.28
N LYS A 314 13.30 -11.30 -2.22
CA LYS A 314 14.77 -11.40 -2.16
C LYS A 314 15.35 -12.28 -3.26
N HIS A 315 14.58 -13.26 -3.71
CA HIS A 315 14.96 -14.20 -4.76
C HIS A 315 14.57 -13.71 -6.17
N ASP A 316 13.86 -12.60 -6.28
CA ASP A 316 13.20 -12.13 -7.49
C ASP A 316 13.89 -10.93 -8.15
N LEU A 317 15.16 -10.66 -7.82
CA LEU A 317 15.90 -9.58 -8.49
C LEU A 317 15.89 -9.79 -10.02
N GLY A 318 15.56 -8.73 -10.75
CA GLY A 318 15.43 -8.73 -12.21
C GLY A 318 14.16 -9.37 -12.76
N MET A 319 13.23 -9.78 -11.90
CA MET A 319 11.94 -10.37 -12.26
C MET A 319 10.84 -9.30 -12.27
N ALA A 320 9.76 -9.55 -13.01
CA ALA A 320 8.51 -8.82 -12.85
C ALA A 320 7.78 -9.40 -11.62
N ILE A 321 7.72 -8.63 -10.53
CA ILE A 321 7.06 -9.03 -9.26
C ILE A 321 5.55 -8.80 -9.32
N GLU A 322 5.12 -7.86 -10.17
CA GLU A 322 3.71 -7.67 -10.51
C GLU A 322 3.56 -7.44 -12.01
N HIS A 323 2.48 -7.98 -12.58
CA HIS A 323 2.13 -7.79 -13.97
C HIS A 323 0.63 -7.53 -14.10
N LYS A 324 0.27 -6.55 -14.91
CA LYS A 324 -1.11 -6.27 -15.28
C LYS A 324 -1.24 -6.14 -16.79
N ALA A 325 -2.03 -7.01 -17.39
CA ALA A 325 -2.42 -6.89 -18.78
C ALA A 325 -3.43 -5.76 -18.99
N ALA A 326 -3.52 -5.23 -20.22
CA ALA A 326 -4.62 -4.37 -20.63
C ALA A 326 -5.97 -5.13 -20.50
N GLY A 327 -7.06 -4.41 -20.27
CA GLY A 327 -8.37 -4.97 -19.98
C GLY A 327 -8.54 -5.48 -18.55
N LYS A 328 -7.54 -5.31 -17.67
CA LYS A 328 -7.61 -5.62 -16.24
C LYS A 328 -7.47 -4.36 -15.39
N TYR A 329 -8.19 -4.33 -14.26
CA TYR A 329 -7.99 -3.33 -13.22
C TYR A 329 -6.71 -3.60 -12.44
N ASP A 330 -6.17 -2.57 -11.79
CA ASP A 330 -4.94 -2.70 -11.00
C ASP A 330 -5.09 -3.71 -9.84
N VAL A 331 -6.31 -3.85 -9.31
CA VAL A 331 -6.63 -4.85 -8.28
C VAL A 331 -6.52 -6.30 -8.79
N GLU A 332 -6.65 -6.50 -10.10
CA GLU A 332 -6.56 -7.82 -10.77
C GLU A 332 -5.15 -8.16 -11.25
N ALA A 333 -4.14 -7.33 -10.94
CA ALA A 333 -2.76 -7.61 -11.30
C ALA A 333 -2.28 -8.97 -10.74
N GLU A 334 -1.52 -9.70 -11.57
CA GLU A 334 -0.79 -10.89 -11.18
C GLU A 334 0.37 -10.49 -10.27
N ARG A 335 0.50 -11.13 -9.10
CA ARG A 335 1.53 -10.84 -8.09
C ARG A 335 2.50 -12.01 -7.85
N VAL A 336 2.46 -13.00 -8.74
CA VAL A 336 3.45 -14.09 -8.74
C VAL A 336 4.62 -13.61 -9.58
N ALA A 337 5.81 -13.58 -8.99
CA ALA A 337 6.99 -13.14 -9.70
C ALA A 337 7.25 -14.02 -10.94
N GLN A 338 7.67 -13.39 -12.02
CA GLN A 338 7.93 -14.07 -13.29
C GLN A 338 9.10 -13.43 -14.03
N PRO A 339 9.81 -14.18 -14.90
CA PRO A 339 10.85 -13.58 -15.71
C PRO A 339 10.29 -12.43 -16.54
N ALA A 340 10.95 -11.28 -16.48
CA ALA A 340 10.48 -10.08 -17.16
C ALA A 340 10.28 -10.35 -18.67
N GLY A 341 9.16 -9.87 -19.22
CA GLY A 341 8.82 -10.00 -20.63
C GLY A 341 8.17 -11.33 -21.06
N PHE A 342 8.12 -12.35 -20.20
CA PHE A 342 7.48 -13.64 -20.55
C PHE A 342 5.97 -13.53 -20.74
N ALA A 343 5.30 -12.63 -20.01
CA ALA A 343 3.86 -12.36 -20.16
C ALA A 343 3.46 -11.86 -21.56
N TYR A 344 4.42 -11.35 -22.34
CA TYR A 344 4.19 -10.80 -23.68
C TYR A 344 4.38 -11.84 -24.79
N VAL A 345 4.80 -13.07 -24.46
CA VAL A 345 5.13 -14.12 -25.42
C VAL A 345 3.88 -14.95 -25.74
N ALA A 346 3.58 -15.14 -27.02
CA ALA A 346 2.47 -15.98 -27.44
C ALA A 346 2.78 -17.47 -27.21
N PRO A 347 1.76 -18.32 -26.97
CA PRO A 347 1.94 -19.77 -27.03
C PRO A 347 2.58 -20.21 -28.36
N PRO A 348 3.53 -21.18 -28.36
CA PRO A 348 4.12 -21.70 -29.59
C PRO A 348 3.09 -22.21 -30.60
N SER A 349 1.97 -22.76 -30.14
CA SER A 349 0.85 -23.19 -30.99
C SER A 349 0.16 -22.04 -31.73
N GLN A 350 0.21 -20.83 -31.19
CA GLN A 350 -0.33 -19.62 -31.82
C GLN A 350 0.69 -19.00 -32.80
N GLY A 351 1.98 -19.23 -32.59
CA GLY A 351 3.08 -18.78 -33.46
C GLY A 351 3.40 -17.29 -33.37
N SER A 352 2.43 -16.41 -33.17
CA SER A 352 2.65 -14.96 -33.02
C SER A 352 1.53 -14.27 -32.24
N ASN A 353 1.81 -13.08 -31.73
CA ASN A 353 0.81 -12.14 -31.19
C ASN A 353 1.19 -10.71 -31.60
N GLN A 354 0.56 -9.71 -30.98
CA GLN A 354 0.85 -8.30 -31.27
C GLN A 354 2.29 -7.88 -30.94
N TYR A 355 2.97 -8.55 -30.02
CA TYR A 355 4.32 -8.17 -29.57
C TYR A 355 5.44 -8.83 -30.38
N GLY A 356 5.19 -9.97 -31.02
CA GLY A 356 6.23 -10.72 -31.72
C GLY A 356 5.78 -12.04 -32.32
N TYR A 357 6.74 -12.87 -32.68
CA TYR A 357 6.53 -14.19 -33.29
C TYR A 357 7.64 -15.18 -32.90
N TRP A 358 7.36 -16.47 -33.05
CA TRP A 358 8.34 -17.55 -32.92
C TRP A 358 9.13 -17.69 -34.24
N ASP A 359 10.44 -17.52 -34.18
CA ASP A 359 11.35 -17.81 -35.28
C ASP A 359 11.96 -19.21 -35.14
N HIS A 360 12.13 -19.89 -36.28
CA HIS A 360 12.79 -21.19 -36.36
C HIS A 360 14.08 -21.03 -37.16
N SER A 361 15.20 -20.89 -36.46
CA SER A 361 16.52 -20.81 -37.10
C SER A 361 17.57 -21.57 -36.30
N GLY A 362 18.49 -22.24 -37.00
CA GLY A 362 19.56 -23.02 -36.38
C GLY A 362 19.09 -24.24 -35.57
N GLY A 363 17.90 -24.79 -35.87
CA GLY A 363 17.36 -25.97 -35.18
C GLY A 363 16.78 -25.67 -33.79
N ARG A 364 16.50 -24.40 -33.48
CA ARG A 364 15.86 -23.97 -32.24
C ARG A 364 14.69 -23.03 -32.53
N ASP A 365 13.71 -23.05 -31.65
CA ASP A 365 12.57 -22.13 -31.64
C ASP A 365 12.80 -21.06 -30.57
N PHE A 366 12.81 -19.79 -30.97
CA PHE A 366 12.94 -18.66 -30.04
C PHE A 366 12.00 -17.51 -30.39
N TRP A 367 11.60 -16.75 -29.37
CA TRP A 367 10.73 -15.60 -29.53
C TRP A 367 11.48 -14.39 -30.07
N VAL A 368 10.85 -13.66 -31.00
CA VAL A 368 11.35 -12.41 -31.56
C VAL A 368 10.29 -11.32 -31.38
N PHE A 369 10.63 -10.28 -30.63
CA PHE A 369 9.80 -9.07 -30.53
C PHE A 369 9.83 -8.27 -31.84
N TYR A 370 8.69 -7.75 -32.27
CA TYR A 370 8.65 -6.79 -33.39
C TYR A 370 9.45 -5.54 -33.04
N GLY A 371 10.09 -4.95 -34.05
CA GLY A 371 10.98 -3.79 -33.87
C GLY A 371 10.31 -2.59 -33.19
N GLN A 372 9.00 -2.41 -33.37
CA GLN A 372 8.21 -1.36 -32.71
C GLN A 372 8.18 -1.47 -31.16
N TYR A 373 8.45 -2.65 -30.59
CA TYR A 373 8.57 -2.86 -29.14
C TYR A 373 10.03 -2.94 -28.68
N ALA A 374 10.97 -2.42 -29.46
CA ALA A 374 12.37 -2.40 -29.06
C ALA A 374 12.57 -1.71 -27.71
N LEU A 375 11.85 -0.61 -27.44
CA LEU A 375 11.89 0.09 -26.15
C LEU A 375 11.30 -0.75 -25.01
N LEU A 376 10.12 -1.33 -25.18
CA LEU A 376 9.50 -2.22 -24.18
C LEU A 376 10.45 -3.38 -23.81
N ARG A 377 10.99 -4.05 -24.83
CA ARG A 377 11.97 -5.13 -24.67
C ARG A 377 13.24 -4.63 -23.98
N ASP A 378 13.74 -3.46 -24.34
CA ASP A 378 14.94 -2.89 -23.74
C ASP A 378 14.75 -2.61 -22.23
N LEU A 379 13.61 -2.04 -21.86
CA LEU A 379 13.25 -1.72 -20.47
C LEU A 379 13.03 -2.96 -19.59
N LEU A 380 12.31 -3.97 -20.12
CA LEU A 380 12.02 -5.22 -19.41
C LEU A 380 13.29 -6.05 -19.15
N PHE A 381 14.25 -6.01 -20.08
CA PHE A 381 15.46 -6.85 -20.02
C PHE A 381 16.72 -6.08 -19.61
N ASN A 382 16.57 -4.87 -19.08
CA ASN A 382 17.67 -4.01 -18.62
C ASN A 382 18.78 -3.84 -19.68
N HIS A 383 18.39 -3.55 -20.92
CA HIS A 383 19.28 -3.37 -22.09
C HIS A 383 20.05 -4.61 -22.55
N GLN A 384 19.78 -5.78 -21.98
CA GLN A 384 20.49 -7.03 -22.27
C GLN A 384 19.51 -8.15 -22.61
N TYR A 385 18.73 -7.94 -23.68
CA TYR A 385 17.81 -8.95 -24.19
C TYR A 385 18.57 -10.17 -24.71
N GLN A 386 18.13 -11.34 -24.25
CA GLN A 386 18.49 -12.63 -24.83
C GLN A 386 17.20 -13.27 -25.34
N PRO A 387 17.20 -13.88 -26.54
CA PRO A 387 16.03 -14.56 -27.07
C PRO A 387 15.47 -15.57 -26.07
N ILE A 388 14.14 -15.60 -25.97
CA ILE A 388 13.42 -16.53 -25.10
C ILE A 388 13.24 -17.83 -25.88
N ASP A 389 13.91 -18.89 -25.44
CA ASP A 389 13.80 -20.20 -26.05
C ASP A 389 12.44 -20.85 -25.69
N ARG A 390 11.92 -21.67 -26.60
CA ARG A 390 10.66 -22.39 -26.39
C ARG A 390 10.63 -23.20 -25.09
N TYR A 391 11.74 -23.86 -24.76
CA TYR A 391 11.85 -24.66 -23.53
C TYR A 391 11.64 -23.82 -22.27
N ASP A 392 12.23 -22.62 -22.21
CA ASP A 392 12.08 -21.73 -21.07
C ASP A 392 10.64 -21.23 -20.95
N TRP A 393 10.01 -20.90 -22.08
CA TRP A 393 8.61 -20.48 -22.10
C TRP A 393 7.65 -21.58 -21.63
N GLU A 394 7.86 -22.82 -22.08
CA GLU A 394 7.06 -23.98 -21.65
C GLU A 394 7.23 -24.27 -20.15
N GLY A 395 8.47 -24.13 -19.64
CA GLY A 395 8.77 -24.20 -18.22
C GLY A 395 8.02 -23.14 -17.42
N TYR A 396 8.15 -21.87 -17.82
CA TYR A 396 7.40 -20.76 -17.25
C TYR A 396 5.90 -21.03 -17.21
N ARG A 397 5.29 -21.46 -18.32
CA ARG A 397 3.85 -21.68 -18.40
C ARG A 397 3.38 -22.78 -17.43
N THR A 398 4.20 -23.82 -17.26
CA THR A 398 3.94 -24.91 -16.31
C THR A 398 3.92 -24.42 -14.86
N TYR A 399 4.83 -23.52 -14.48
CA TYR A 399 4.88 -22.94 -13.15
C TYR A 399 3.77 -21.90 -12.93
N GLN A 400 3.50 -21.06 -13.93
CA GLN A 400 2.43 -20.06 -13.86
C GLN A 400 1.06 -20.70 -13.63
N THR A 401 0.76 -21.84 -14.28
CA THR A 401 -0.50 -22.57 -14.04
C THR A 401 -0.64 -23.12 -12.61
N ARG A 402 0.49 -23.31 -11.91
CA ARG A 402 0.54 -23.69 -10.49
C ARG A 402 0.63 -22.50 -9.54
N ARG A 403 0.68 -21.27 -10.08
CA ARG A 403 0.93 -20.02 -9.34
C ARG A 403 2.27 -20.02 -8.60
N GLU A 404 3.29 -20.60 -9.23
CA GLU A 404 4.66 -20.66 -8.71
C GLU A 404 5.60 -19.79 -9.56
N THR A 405 6.63 -19.23 -8.93
CA THR A 405 7.67 -18.46 -9.61
C THR A 405 8.58 -19.37 -10.42
N TYR A 406 8.80 -19.05 -11.70
CA TYR A 406 9.74 -19.76 -12.56
C TYR A 406 11.10 -19.07 -12.61
N TYR A 407 12.14 -19.75 -12.13
CA TYR A 407 13.51 -19.22 -12.12
C TYR A 407 14.40 -19.74 -13.28
N GLY A 408 13.85 -20.53 -14.21
CA GLY A 408 14.62 -21.13 -15.31
C GLY A 408 15.22 -22.50 -14.97
N GLY A 409 15.37 -23.35 -16.00
CA GLY A 409 16.07 -24.65 -15.93
C GLY A 409 15.21 -25.87 -16.32
N SER A 410 15.84 -26.85 -16.97
CA SER A 410 15.31 -28.21 -17.19
C SER A 410 15.90 -29.19 -16.21
N SER A 411 15.11 -30.21 -15.87
CA SER A 411 15.38 -31.34 -14.98
C SER A 411 16.86 -31.76 -14.86
N GLY A 412 17.37 -31.79 -13.62
CA GLY A 412 18.46 -32.69 -13.21
C GLY A 412 19.74 -32.03 -12.67
N ALA A 413 20.15 -30.87 -13.16
CA ALA A 413 21.36 -30.19 -12.66
C ALA A 413 21.56 -28.73 -13.17
N SER A 414 20.66 -28.19 -13.99
CA SER A 414 20.83 -26.85 -14.56
C SER A 414 20.54 -25.77 -13.52
N SER A 415 21.38 -24.75 -13.49
CA SER A 415 21.24 -23.59 -12.59
C SER A 415 20.05 -22.73 -12.99
N PRO A 416 19.43 -22.01 -12.04
CA PRO A 416 18.48 -20.95 -12.37
C PRO A 416 19.06 -19.99 -13.41
N ARG A 417 18.22 -19.55 -14.34
CA ARG A 417 18.56 -18.52 -15.34
C ARG A 417 18.13 -17.13 -14.87
N TYR A 418 17.00 -17.07 -14.15
CA TYR A 418 16.33 -15.86 -13.70
C TYR A 418 16.30 -15.76 -12.16
N GLY A 419 15.89 -14.60 -11.64
CA GLY A 419 15.93 -14.28 -10.21
C GLY A 419 17.35 -14.10 -9.67
N THR A 420 17.49 -13.82 -8.38
CA THR A 420 18.75 -13.46 -7.71
C THR A 420 19.85 -14.52 -7.86
N GLN A 421 19.48 -15.80 -7.91
CA GLN A 421 20.42 -16.91 -8.12
C GLN A 421 20.67 -17.23 -9.61
N GLY A 422 19.99 -16.50 -10.50
CA GLY A 422 19.99 -16.69 -11.94
C GLY A 422 21.26 -16.17 -12.61
N THR A 423 21.82 -16.96 -13.53
CA THR A 423 23.02 -16.56 -14.27
C THR A 423 22.81 -15.30 -15.10
N ALA A 424 21.65 -15.14 -15.76
CA ALA A 424 21.35 -13.95 -16.57
C ALA A 424 21.10 -12.71 -15.69
N THR A 425 20.48 -12.89 -14.53
CA THR A 425 20.27 -11.80 -13.57
C THR A 425 21.59 -11.27 -13.02
N GLN A 426 22.51 -12.16 -12.64
CA GLN A 426 23.81 -11.75 -12.06
C GLN A 426 24.65 -10.95 -13.05
N GLU A 427 24.61 -11.30 -14.32
CA GLU A 427 25.26 -10.53 -15.38
C GLU A 427 24.62 -9.13 -15.50
N ARG A 428 23.30 -9.08 -15.65
CA ARG A 428 22.50 -7.85 -15.84
C ARG A 428 22.56 -6.87 -14.68
N TYR A 429 22.59 -7.38 -13.46
CA TYR A 429 22.45 -6.61 -12.23
C TYR A 429 23.73 -6.62 -11.38
N SER A 430 24.88 -7.00 -11.95
CA SER A 430 26.19 -6.96 -11.26
C SER A 430 26.55 -5.60 -10.67
N GLY A 431 26.03 -4.50 -11.24
CA GLY A 431 26.24 -3.13 -10.76
C GLY A 431 25.26 -2.64 -9.69
N SER A 432 24.26 -3.44 -9.33
CA SER A 432 23.20 -3.08 -8.38
C SER A 432 23.74 -2.90 -6.96
N LYS A 433 23.00 -2.17 -6.12
CA LYS A 433 23.33 -2.04 -4.69
C LYS A 433 23.25 -3.40 -4.00
N PHE A 434 22.28 -4.22 -4.37
CA PHE A 434 22.14 -5.59 -3.89
C PHE A 434 23.42 -6.40 -4.16
N ALA A 435 23.93 -6.33 -5.39
CA ALA A 435 25.16 -7.02 -5.79
C ALA A 435 26.38 -6.49 -5.01
N LYS A 436 26.53 -5.17 -4.90
CA LYS A 436 27.62 -4.51 -4.17
C LYS A 436 27.60 -4.81 -2.67
N GLY A 437 26.42 -4.97 -2.08
CA GLY A 437 26.22 -5.41 -0.70
C GLY A 437 26.53 -6.88 -0.45
N GLY A 438 26.84 -7.66 -1.51
CA GLY A 438 27.11 -9.08 -1.42
C GLY A 438 25.86 -9.95 -1.49
N GLY A 439 24.72 -9.43 -1.95
CA GLY A 439 23.47 -10.19 -2.06
C GLY A 439 23.52 -11.40 -2.99
N PHE A 440 24.52 -11.46 -3.89
CA PHE A 440 24.77 -12.67 -4.68
C PHE A 440 25.62 -13.73 -3.97
N ARG A 441 26.25 -13.45 -2.81
CA ARG A 441 27.26 -14.31 -2.17
C ARG A 441 26.79 -15.74 -1.87
N ASP A 442 25.50 -15.91 -1.62
CA ASP A 442 24.90 -17.22 -1.35
C ASP A 442 24.61 -18.02 -2.64
N SER A 443 24.69 -17.36 -3.80
CA SER A 443 24.67 -18.07 -5.07
C SER A 443 26.03 -18.71 -5.32
N LYS A 444 26.02 -19.98 -5.72
CA LYS A 444 27.21 -20.73 -6.19
C LYS A 444 27.96 -20.08 -7.38
N TYR A 445 27.49 -18.94 -7.87
CA TYR A 445 27.99 -18.21 -9.03
C TYR A 445 28.27 -16.73 -8.77
N ALA A 446 28.05 -16.21 -7.55
CA ALA A 446 28.59 -14.93 -7.14
C ALA A 446 30.08 -14.97 -7.41
N SER A 447 30.51 -14.12 -8.35
CA SER A 447 31.87 -13.98 -8.84
C SER A 447 32.89 -14.64 -7.90
N LYS A 448 33.36 -15.84 -8.25
CA LYS A 448 34.70 -16.27 -7.86
C LYS A 448 35.63 -15.18 -8.40
N SER A 449 35.97 -14.22 -7.54
CA SER A 449 37.11 -13.35 -7.78
C SER A 449 38.29 -14.27 -8.09
N GLY A 450 38.94 -13.99 -9.22
CA GLY A 450 39.76 -14.92 -9.98
C GLY A 450 40.61 -15.88 -9.14
N SER A 451 40.38 -17.16 -9.35
CA SER A 451 41.42 -18.17 -9.17
C SER A 451 41.18 -19.29 -10.18
N TYR A 452 41.66 -19.08 -11.41
CA TYR A 452 42.05 -20.19 -12.28
C TYR A 452 43.32 -20.81 -11.68
N GLY A 453 43.16 -21.49 -10.54
CA GLY A 453 44.23 -22.16 -9.82
C GLY A 453 44.23 -23.68 -9.98
N ASP A 454 43.15 -24.27 -10.51
CA ASP A 454 42.95 -25.72 -10.39
C ASP A 454 42.25 -26.37 -11.60
N SER A 455 42.46 -25.83 -12.80
CA SER A 455 42.10 -26.54 -14.04
C SER A 455 43.29 -27.35 -14.55
N LYS A 456 43.05 -28.62 -14.90
CA LYS A 456 43.98 -29.60 -15.50
C LYS A 456 44.66 -29.17 -16.83
N TYR A 457 44.49 -27.91 -17.24
CA TYR A 457 45.05 -27.30 -18.44
C TYR A 457 46.05 -26.17 -18.14
N ALA A 458 46.51 -26.01 -16.88
CA ALA A 458 47.55 -25.04 -16.56
C ALA A 458 48.91 -25.48 -17.15
N SER A 459 49.42 -24.74 -18.13
CA SER A 459 50.80 -24.88 -18.61
C SER A 459 51.78 -24.42 -17.53
N PRO A 460 52.84 -25.19 -17.22
CA PRO A 460 53.80 -24.83 -16.19
C PRO A 460 54.86 -23.86 -16.73
N GLY A 461 54.97 -22.68 -16.11
CA GLY A 461 56.09 -21.76 -16.30
C GLY A 461 55.67 -20.33 -16.66
N GLY A 462 55.74 -19.43 -15.68
CA GLY A 462 55.55 -18.00 -15.88
C GLY A 462 55.37 -17.27 -14.55
N ASP A 463 56.41 -16.55 -14.14
CA ASP A 463 56.60 -16.00 -12.80
C ASP A 463 55.51 -15.06 -12.28
N ARG A 464 55.29 -15.17 -10.97
CA ARG A 464 54.40 -14.38 -10.13
C ARG A 464 55.00 -13.00 -9.87
N THR A 465 54.27 -11.94 -10.22
CA THR A 465 54.21 -10.72 -9.40
C THR A 465 52.79 -10.12 -9.45
N PRO A 466 52.07 -9.99 -8.32
CA PRO A 466 50.81 -9.28 -8.29
C PRO A 466 51.07 -7.76 -8.36
N ARG A 467 50.60 -7.10 -9.42
CA ARG A 467 50.52 -5.63 -9.43
C ARG A 467 49.36 -5.19 -8.55
N GLN A 468 49.70 -4.63 -7.40
CA GLN A 468 48.78 -3.94 -6.49
C GLN A 468 48.61 -2.48 -6.96
N PHE A 469 47.37 -2.06 -7.19
CA PHE A 469 46.94 -0.66 -7.36
C PHE A 469 45.69 -0.49 -6.48
N GLY A 470 45.56 0.45 -5.54
CA GLY A 470 46.49 1.45 -5.02
C GLY A 470 45.94 2.04 -3.70
N SER A 471 46.83 2.64 -2.90
CA SER A 471 46.52 3.61 -1.86
C SER A 471 47.49 4.79 -2.04
N GLY A 472 46.97 6.01 -2.01
CA GLY A 472 47.77 7.23 -2.16
C GLY A 472 47.95 7.94 -0.82
N ASN A 473 49.15 8.49 -0.59
CA ASN A 473 49.36 9.84 -0.02
C ASN A 473 50.85 10.27 -0.08
N ARG A 474 51.12 11.29 -0.94
CA ARG A 474 51.98 12.52 -0.86
C ARG A 474 53.38 12.52 -0.17
N PRO A 475 54.25 13.54 -0.39
CA PRO A 475 54.43 14.50 -1.52
C PRO A 475 55.93 14.78 -1.92
N GLU A 476 56.14 15.66 -2.93
CA GLU A 476 57.40 16.37 -3.32
C GLU A 476 58.54 15.51 -3.96
N GLU A 477 59.34 15.92 -4.95
CA GLU A 477 59.64 17.20 -5.62
C GLU A 477 60.29 16.96 -7.02
N ARG A 478 60.00 17.86 -7.97
CA ARG A 478 60.80 18.40 -9.11
C ARG A 478 61.65 17.52 -10.09
N ARG A 479 61.49 17.90 -11.38
CA ARG A 479 62.34 17.73 -12.61
C ARG A 479 62.25 16.39 -13.34
N ALA A 480 62.23 16.25 -14.66
CA ALA A 480 62.20 17.17 -15.82
C ALA A 480 61.66 16.37 -17.05
N SER A 481 61.05 17.04 -18.03
CA SER A 481 60.57 16.44 -19.30
C SER A 481 61.72 16.09 -20.27
N PRO A 482 61.57 15.07 -21.14
CA PRO A 482 61.38 15.32 -22.60
C PRO A 482 60.57 14.20 -23.33
N PRO A 483 60.50 14.15 -24.68
CA PRO A 483 59.56 14.80 -25.60
C PRO A 483 58.55 13.80 -26.26
N PRO A 484 57.58 14.26 -27.10
CA PRO A 484 56.47 13.42 -27.58
C PRO A 484 56.78 12.70 -28.90
N SER A 485 56.33 11.44 -29.01
CA SER A 485 56.36 10.65 -30.25
C SER A 485 54.96 10.51 -30.85
N ARG A 486 54.89 10.76 -32.16
CA ARG A 486 53.71 10.98 -33.02
C ARG A 486 52.78 9.76 -33.25
N PRO A 487 51.56 10.00 -33.77
CA PRO A 487 50.49 9.01 -33.92
C PRO A 487 50.49 8.29 -35.28
N SER A 488 49.96 7.06 -35.28
CA SER A 488 49.76 6.20 -36.46
C SER A 488 48.33 6.31 -37.02
N PRO A 489 48.10 5.99 -38.32
CA PRO A 489 47.04 6.60 -39.14
C PRO A 489 45.72 5.80 -39.24
N ARG A 490 44.63 6.53 -39.50
CA ARG A 490 43.28 6.04 -39.82
C ARG A 490 43.19 5.43 -41.23
N PRO A 491 42.36 4.40 -41.46
CA PRO A 491 42.01 3.95 -42.81
C PRO A 491 40.89 4.78 -43.45
N SER A 492 41.03 4.99 -44.76
CA SER A 492 40.21 5.80 -45.66
C SER A 492 38.91 5.13 -46.12
N TYR A 493 37.87 5.95 -46.23
CA TYR A 493 36.53 5.70 -46.78
C TYR A 493 36.57 5.53 -48.31
N ARG A 494 35.80 4.59 -48.88
CA ARG A 494 35.60 4.43 -50.34
C ARG A 494 34.11 4.61 -50.68
N PRO A 495 33.74 5.48 -51.65
CA PRO A 495 32.33 5.70 -52.01
C PRO A 495 31.84 4.73 -53.09
N SER A 496 30.57 4.31 -52.98
CA SER A 496 29.84 3.49 -53.96
C SER A 496 29.11 4.35 -55.01
N PRO A 497 28.95 3.87 -56.26
CA PRO A 497 28.31 4.62 -57.35
C PRO A 497 26.77 4.48 -57.40
N PRO A 498 26.06 5.40 -58.10
CA PRO A 498 24.60 5.54 -58.00
C PRO A 498 23.83 4.58 -58.94
N ARG A 499 22.68 4.08 -58.47
CA ARG A 499 21.71 3.29 -59.26
C ARG A 499 20.67 4.20 -59.92
N ARG A 500 20.46 3.96 -61.22
CA ARG A 500 19.47 4.59 -62.12
C ARG A 500 18.04 4.11 -61.84
N PHE A 501 17.10 5.04 -61.97
CA PHE A 501 15.66 4.81 -62.04
C PHE A 501 15.25 4.19 -63.39
N GLY A 502 14.31 3.24 -63.35
CA GLY A 502 13.58 2.74 -64.51
C GLY A 502 12.07 2.83 -64.27
N LYS A 503 11.38 3.60 -65.12
CA LYS A 503 9.93 3.56 -65.31
C LYS A 503 9.56 2.40 -66.24
N ARG A 504 8.56 1.61 -65.88
CA ARG A 504 7.35 1.35 -66.67
C ARG A 504 6.35 0.57 -65.83
#